data_AF-A0AAV7ZM11-F1
#
_entry.id   AF-A0AAV7ZM11-F1
#
_cell.length_a   1.000
_cell.length_b   1.000
_cell.length_c   1.000
_cell.angle_alpha   90.00
_cell.angle_beta   90.00
_cell.angle_gamma   90.00
#
_symmetry.space_group_name_H-M   'P 1'
#
loop_
_entity.id
_entity.type
_entity.pdbx_description
1 polymer ?
#
loop_
_entity_poly.entity_id
_entity_poly.type
_entity_poly.pdbx_seq_one_letter_code
_entity_poly.pdbx_strand_id
1 'polypeptide(L)'
;MGDAQSIKQFKTADDLQVAQLGGIKRILQNGIDHPELRDEIYVQICKQTSRNPNPQSNLRGWGALCLVSQTFPPSEALKRYISKFLNYYSKSDYKATLDLQNILETKSSI
;
A
#
# COMPACT_ATOMS: atom_id res chain seq x y z
N MET A 1 -27.13 4.66 -38.48
CA MET A 1 -26.16 3.54 -38.37
C MET A 1 -24.93 4.13 -37.71
N GLY A 2 -24.93 4.17 -36.38
CA GLY A 2 -23.92 4.82 -35.54
C GLY A 2 -23.35 3.80 -34.58
N ASP A 3 -22.26 3.20 -35.03
CA ASP A 3 -21.20 2.44 -34.38
C ASP A 3 -21.44 1.86 -32.98
N ALA A 4 -21.54 0.52 -32.96
CA ALA A 4 -21.39 -0.34 -31.79
C ALA A 4 -19.94 -0.42 -31.27
N GLN A 5 -19.18 0.68 -31.28
CA GLN A 5 -17.77 0.70 -30.88
C GLN A 5 -17.48 1.42 -29.56
N SER A 6 -18.44 2.09 -28.92
CA SER A 6 -18.17 2.74 -27.62
C SER A 6 -18.18 1.78 -26.42
N ILE A 7 -18.27 0.47 -26.64
CA ILE A 7 -18.23 -0.55 -25.60
C ILE A 7 -17.20 -1.63 -25.99
N LYS A 8 -15.90 -1.31 -25.93
CA LYS A 8 -14.80 -2.28 -25.80
C LYS A 8 -13.46 -1.56 -25.76
N GLN A 9 -12.93 -1.34 -24.56
CA GLN A 9 -11.60 -1.78 -24.11
C GLN A 9 -11.17 -0.94 -22.89
N PHE A 10 -11.53 -1.38 -21.69
CA PHE A 10 -10.70 -1.11 -20.53
C PHE A 10 -9.51 -2.06 -20.63
N LYS A 11 -8.36 -1.52 -21.06
CA LYS A 11 -7.16 -2.29 -21.38
C LYS A 11 -5.93 -1.58 -20.82
N THR A 12 -5.73 -1.65 -19.51
CA THR A 12 -4.41 -1.66 -18.87
C THR A 12 -4.56 -1.99 -17.38
N ALA A 13 -3.49 -2.54 -16.77
CA ALA A 13 -3.40 -2.72 -15.33
C ALA A 13 -3.57 -1.39 -14.57
N ASP A 14 -3.22 -0.27 -15.22
CA ASP A 14 -3.41 1.09 -14.72
C ASP A 14 -4.87 1.46 -14.49
N ASP A 15 -5.82 1.07 -15.36
CA ASP A 15 -7.24 1.43 -15.21
C ASP A 15 -7.90 0.76 -14.00
N LEU A 16 -7.50 -0.49 -13.72
CA LEU A 16 -7.94 -1.22 -12.51
C LEU A 16 -7.30 -0.61 -11.26
N GLN A 17 -6.08 -0.09 -11.40
CA GLN A 17 -5.40 0.69 -10.37
C GLN A 17 -6.15 2.01 -10.14
N VAL A 18 -6.60 2.73 -11.17
CA VAL A 18 -7.31 4.03 -11.10
C VAL A 18 -8.66 3.92 -10.39
N ALA A 19 -9.41 2.82 -10.59
CA ALA A 19 -10.65 2.57 -9.85
C ALA A 19 -10.41 2.19 -8.37
N GLN A 20 -9.32 1.49 -8.06
CA GLN A 20 -8.89 1.18 -6.68
C GLN A 20 -8.16 2.37 -6.01
N LEU A 21 -7.69 3.33 -6.80
CA LEU A 21 -6.94 4.52 -6.38
C LEU A 21 -7.80 5.51 -5.59
N GLY A 22 -9.13 5.50 -5.77
CA GLY A 22 -10.02 6.43 -5.05
C GLY A 22 -9.93 6.29 -3.52
N GLY A 23 -9.85 5.05 -3.02
CA GLY A 23 -9.72 4.77 -1.59
C GLY A 23 -8.34 5.11 -1.03
N ILE A 24 -7.29 4.68 -1.72
CA ILE A 24 -5.90 4.91 -1.27
C ILE A 24 -5.48 6.37 -1.42
N LYS A 25 -5.95 7.10 -2.45
CA LYS A 25 -5.69 8.54 -2.60
C LYS A 25 -6.17 9.32 -1.38
N ARG A 26 -7.34 8.98 -0.84
CA ARG A 26 -7.85 9.61 0.38
C ARG A 26 -7.01 9.27 1.60
N ILE A 27 -6.54 8.03 1.73
CA ILE A 27 -5.64 7.61 2.81
C ILE A 27 -4.30 8.38 2.73
N LEU A 28 -3.72 8.50 1.53
CA LEU A 28 -2.49 9.24 1.31
C LEU A 28 -2.66 10.72 1.65
N GLN A 29 -3.73 11.34 1.15
CA GLN A 29 -4.04 12.74 1.43
C GLN A 29 -4.22 12.99 2.93
N ASN A 30 -4.96 12.13 3.64
CA ASN A 30 -5.10 12.24 5.09
C ASN A 30 -3.76 12.16 5.82
N GLY A 31 -2.84 11.28 5.43
CA GLY A 31 -1.51 11.20 6.06
C GLY A 31 -0.56 12.35 5.71
N ILE A 32 -0.79 13.03 4.57
CA ILE A 32 -0.10 14.26 4.20
C ILE A 32 -0.61 15.42 5.05
N ASP A 33 -1.93 15.60 5.11
CA ASP A 33 -2.58 16.73 5.79
C ASP A 33 -2.52 16.61 7.32
N HIS A 34 -2.50 15.37 7.85
CA HIS A 34 -2.52 15.06 9.28
C HIS A 34 -1.37 14.11 9.65
N PRO A 35 -0.15 14.63 9.89
CA PRO A 35 1.01 13.81 10.25
C PRO A 35 0.82 12.90 11.47
N GLU A 36 -0.03 13.31 12.42
CA GLU A 36 -0.40 12.54 13.62
C GLU A 36 -1.17 11.25 13.29
N LEU A 37 -1.80 11.16 12.12
CA LEU A 37 -2.54 9.97 11.68
C LEU A 37 -1.66 8.93 10.97
N ARG A 38 -0.41 9.26 10.64
CA ARG A 38 0.46 8.37 9.83
C ARG A 38 0.60 7.00 10.47
N ASP A 39 0.93 6.96 11.76
CA ASP A 39 1.10 5.70 12.49
C ASP A 39 -0.18 4.87 12.53
N GLU A 40 -1.33 5.51 12.75
CA GLU A 40 -2.64 4.84 12.74
C GLU A 40 -2.95 4.26 11.35
N ILE A 41 -2.63 5.00 10.27
CA ILE A 41 -2.78 4.51 8.88
C ILE A 41 -1.95 3.24 8.68
N TYR A 42 -0.68 3.22 9.10
CA TYR A 42 0.17 2.04 9.01
C TYR A 42 -0.40 0.85 9.79
N VAL A 43 -0.79 1.07 11.04
CA VAL A 43 -1.34 0.01 11.91
C VAL A 43 -2.62 -0.58 11.31
N GLN A 44 -3.52 0.26 10.80
CA GLN A 44 -4.74 -0.20 10.15
C GLN A 44 -4.47 -1.03 8.90
N ILE A 45 -3.53 -0.61 8.04
CA ILE A 45 -3.15 -1.39 6.86
C ILE A 45 -2.56 -2.75 7.27
N CYS A 46 -1.62 -2.77 8.23
CA CYS A 46 -1.03 -4.00 8.77
C CYS A 46 -2.09 -4.94 9.36
N LYS A 47 -3.08 -4.41 10.08
CA LYS A 47 -4.19 -5.20 10.61
C LYS A 47 -5.01 -5.85 9.49
N GLN A 48 -5.29 -5.12 8.41
CA GLN A 48 -6.08 -5.61 7.28
C GLN A 48 -5.32 -6.58 6.37
N THR A 49 -3.98 -6.60 6.39
CA THR A 49 -3.16 -7.61 5.69
C THR A 49 -2.84 -8.82 6.57
N SER A 50 -2.92 -8.67 7.89
CA SER A 50 -2.68 -9.75 8.85
C SER A 50 -3.76 -10.82 8.78
N ARG A 51 -3.39 -12.04 8.40
CA ARG A 51 -4.28 -13.22 8.33
C ARG A 51 -5.54 -12.97 7.49
N ASN A 52 -5.45 -12.13 6.45
CA ASN A 52 -6.57 -11.86 5.56
C ASN A 52 -6.81 -13.07 4.65
N PRO A 53 -7.98 -13.75 4.74
CA PRO A 53 -8.27 -14.94 3.94
C PRO A 53 -8.57 -14.62 2.48
N ASN A 54 -8.78 -13.35 2.12
CA ASN A 54 -9.07 -12.91 0.76
C ASN A 54 -7.76 -12.43 0.07
N PRO A 55 -7.22 -13.18 -0.91
CA PRO A 55 -5.95 -12.85 -1.54
C PRO A 55 -5.97 -11.50 -2.29
N GLN A 56 -7.09 -11.15 -2.91
CA GLN A 56 -7.24 -9.87 -3.64
C GLN A 56 -7.32 -8.68 -2.69
N SER A 57 -7.97 -8.84 -1.54
CA SER A 57 -7.94 -7.83 -0.48
C SER A 57 -6.55 -7.69 0.12
N ASN A 58 -5.84 -8.81 0.31
CA ASN A 58 -4.51 -8.83 0.89
C ASN A 58 -3.50 -8.14 -0.04
N LEU A 59 -3.53 -8.48 -1.35
CA LEU A 59 -2.70 -7.83 -2.36
C LEU A 59 -2.91 -6.30 -2.39
N ARG A 60 -4.16 -5.84 -2.32
CA ARG A 60 -4.47 -4.40 -2.22
C ARG A 60 -3.92 -3.76 -0.95
N GLY A 61 -4.00 -4.45 0.19
CA GLY A 61 -3.42 -3.98 1.44
C GLY A 61 -1.90 -3.85 1.38
N TRP A 62 -1.20 -4.81 0.76
CA TRP A 62 0.24 -4.73 0.53
C TRP A 62 0.62 -3.59 -0.42
N GLY A 63 -0.14 -3.40 -1.50
CA GLY A 63 0.02 -2.26 -2.39
C GLY A 63 -0.16 -0.92 -1.66
N ALA A 64 -1.18 -0.82 -0.81
CA ALA A 64 -1.41 0.35 0.04
C ALA A 64 -0.23 0.62 0.99
N LEU A 65 0.30 -0.42 1.65
CA LEU A 65 1.46 -0.32 2.55
C LEU A 65 2.69 0.25 1.81
N CYS A 66 2.90 -0.20 0.57
CA CYS A 66 3.96 0.31 -0.31
C CYS A 66 3.76 1.79 -0.63
N LEU A 67 2.56 2.19 -1.05
CA LEU A 67 2.27 3.58 -1.40
C LEU A 67 2.42 4.53 -0.20
N VAL A 68 1.92 4.17 0.99
CA VAL A 68 2.08 5.01 2.19
C VAL A 68 3.56 5.18 2.56
N SER A 69 4.38 4.12 2.49
CA SER A 69 5.83 4.20 2.76
C SER A 69 6.62 5.07 1.80
N GLN A 70 6.19 5.14 0.53
CA GLN A 70 6.80 6.04 -0.43
C GLN A 70 6.39 7.50 -0.18
N THR A 71 5.21 7.72 0.39
CA THR A 71 4.62 9.05 0.56
C THR A 71 5.09 9.74 1.85
N PHE A 72 5.04 9.04 2.98
CA PHE A 72 5.47 9.58 4.28
C PHE A 72 6.06 8.47 5.15
N PRO A 73 7.02 8.76 6.04
CA PRO A 73 7.54 7.74 6.95
C PRO A 73 6.58 7.51 8.14
N PRO A 74 6.59 6.31 8.76
CA PRO A 74 6.04 6.11 10.10
C PRO A 74 6.98 6.72 11.15
N SER A 75 6.53 6.80 12.40
CA SER A 75 7.40 7.15 13.53
C SER A 75 8.53 6.14 13.74
N GLU A 76 9.61 6.57 14.39
CA GLU A 76 10.74 5.68 14.73
C GLU A 76 10.33 4.47 15.58
N ALA A 77 9.35 4.66 16.47
CA ALA A 77 8.81 3.59 17.29
C ALA A 77 8.10 2.54 16.42
N LEU A 78 7.29 2.98 15.46
CA LEU A 78 6.53 2.10 14.58
C LEU A 78 7.40 1.47 13.48
N LYS A 79 8.43 2.16 12.98
CA LYS A 79 9.38 1.62 11.98
C LYS A 79 9.91 0.25 12.39
N ARG A 80 10.36 0.09 13.64
CA ARG A 80 10.87 -1.20 14.16
C ARG A 80 9.83 -2.32 14.11
N TYR A 81 8.58 -2.00 14.38
CA TYR A 81 7.47 -2.96 14.29
C TYR A 81 7.21 -3.34 12.83
N ILE A 82 7.14 -2.37 11.92
CA ILE A 82 6.93 -2.61 10.48
C ILE A 82 8.06 -3.47 9.91
N SER A 83 9.32 -3.22 10.22
CA SER A 83 10.43 -4.06 9.75
C SER A 83 10.29 -5.52 10.19
N LYS A 84 9.90 -5.77 11.46
CA LYS A 84 9.64 -7.13 11.95
C LYS A 84 8.45 -7.77 11.25
N PHE A 85 7.38 -7.01 11.03
CA PHE A 85 6.20 -7.44 10.29
C PHE A 85 6.59 -7.87 8.87
N LEU A 86 7.33 -7.04 8.13
CA LEU A 86 7.80 -7.35 6.78
C LEU A 86 8.69 -8.60 6.74
N ASN A 87 9.63 -8.75 7.68
CA ASN A 87 10.50 -9.93 7.74
C ASN A 87 9.72 -11.23 8.05
N TYR A 88 8.63 -11.16 8.81
CA TYR A 88 7.75 -12.31 9.02
C TYR A 88 7.08 -12.75 7.71
N TYR A 89 6.63 -11.80 6.90
CA TYR A 89 5.96 -12.07 5.62
C TYR A 89 6.91 -12.35 4.44
N SER A 90 8.16 -11.87 4.47
CA SER A 90 9.13 -12.15 3.41
C SER A 90 9.54 -13.63 3.37
N LYS A 91 9.47 -14.31 4.52
CA LYS A 91 9.69 -15.76 4.64
C LYS A 91 8.54 -16.60 4.09
N SER A 92 7.45 -15.97 3.64
CA SER A 92 6.23 -16.62 3.16
C SER A 92 5.86 -16.26 1.71
N ASP A 93 6.87 -16.01 0.84
CA ASP A 93 6.78 -15.88 -0.63
C ASP A 93 6.15 -14.59 -1.21
N TYR A 94 6.19 -13.45 -0.52
CA TYR A 94 5.72 -12.17 -1.08
C TYR A 94 6.87 -11.27 -1.59
N LYS A 95 7.05 -11.17 -2.91
CA LYS A 95 8.09 -10.33 -3.55
C LYS A 95 8.01 -8.84 -3.16
N ALA A 96 6.81 -8.32 -2.88
CA ALA A 96 6.58 -6.92 -2.49
C ALA A 96 7.19 -6.52 -1.14
N THR A 97 7.49 -7.47 -0.25
CA THR A 97 8.07 -7.15 1.08
C THR A 97 9.52 -6.70 0.99
N LEU A 98 10.26 -7.13 -0.04
CA LEU A 98 11.67 -6.78 -0.22
C LEU A 98 11.84 -5.32 -0.64
N ASP A 99 11.01 -4.85 -1.58
CA ASP A 99 11.02 -3.46 -2.03
C ASP A 99 10.67 -2.50 -0.88
N LEU A 100 9.75 -2.90 -0.01
CA LEU A 100 9.36 -2.15 1.19
C LEU A 100 10.50 -1.96 2.20
N GLN A 101 11.30 -3.00 2.43
CA GLN A 101 12.44 -2.90 3.36
C GLN A 101 13.46 -1.87 2.87
N ASN A 102 13.80 -1.90 1.57
CA ASN A 102 14.74 -0.96 0.96
C ASN A 102 14.27 0.51 1.05
N ILE A 103 12.96 0.75 0.91
CA ILE A 103 12.36 2.10 0.99
C ILE A 103 12.39 2.63 2.43
N LEU A 104 12.13 1.79 3.43
CA LEU A 104 12.17 2.19 4.83
C LEU A 104 13.59 2.55 5.29
N GLU A 105 14.60 1.85 4.77
CA GLU A 105 16.01 2.11 5.10
C GLU A 105 16.57 3.38 4.44
N THR A 106 16.14 3.70 3.22
CA THR A 106 16.62 4.89 2.50
C THR A 106 16.11 6.21 3.07
N LYS A 107 14.91 6.23 3.66
CA LYS A 107 14.31 7.46 4.24
C LYS A 107 14.77 7.78 5.67
N SER A 108 15.61 6.95 6.30
CA SER A 108 16.18 7.24 7.63
C SER A 108 17.56 7.92 7.59
N SER A 109 18.11 8.13 6.39
CA SER A 109 19.47 8.65 6.17
C SER A 109 19.52 10.06 5.55
N ILE A 110 18.37 10.75 5.46
CA ILE A 110 18.24 12.14 4.96
C ILE A 110 17.46 12.93 6.01
#